data_AF-A0A7S4QLN3-F1
#
_entry.id   AF-A0A7S4QLN3-F1
#
_cell.length_a   1.000
_cell.length_b   1.000
_cell.length_c   1.000
_cell.angle_alpha   90.00
_cell.angle_beta   90.00
_cell.angle_gamma   90.00
#
_symmetry.space_group_name_H-M   'P 1'
#
loop_
_entity.id
_entity.type
_entity.pdbx_description
1 polymer ?
#
loop_
_entity_poly.entity_id
_entity_poly.type
_entity_poly.pdbx_seq_one_letter_code
_entity_poly.pdbx_strand_id
1 'polypeptide(L)'
;APIVSTPMRLHSTAAKSLLLSLLHKPAASTTAAFLPTVTASRSTYFSKAPLRTTMTTASLKPYIETLIEGERHLTSDEAHAAFTEILAGADAVQVGSLLTLLRARGETPEEIAGMVRAMNDACNAVKIPDAKLLDIVGTGGDGADTINISTASVVLAAAAGCTVAKAGNRSVSSACGSADVLETLGVAVDLQPEQVVQCVAECGVAFMFAPVNHPSMRHVASVRKKLGEIGRASCRE
;
A
#
# COMPACT_ATOMS: atom_id res chain seq x y z
N ALA A 1 28.98 5.86 -21.75
CA ALA A 1 28.96 6.68 -20.53
C ALA A 1 28.69 5.74 -19.36
N PRO A 2 29.54 5.71 -18.30
CA PRO A 2 29.43 4.67 -17.29
C PRO A 2 28.19 4.93 -16.44
N ILE A 3 27.31 3.93 -16.40
CA ILE A 3 26.12 3.88 -15.57
C ILE A 3 26.61 3.65 -14.14
N VAL A 4 26.50 4.69 -13.30
CA VAL A 4 26.75 4.62 -11.87
C VAL A 4 25.77 3.62 -11.27
N SER A 5 26.27 2.43 -10.92
CA SER A 5 25.49 1.39 -10.26
C SER A 5 25.23 1.78 -8.80
N THR A 6 24.10 2.41 -8.54
CA THR A 6 23.56 2.52 -7.18
C THR A 6 22.88 1.20 -6.82
N PRO A 7 23.12 0.63 -5.61
CA PRO A 7 22.45 -0.60 -5.19
C PRO A 7 20.95 -0.35 -5.02
N MET A 8 20.15 -0.91 -5.94
CA MET A 8 18.70 -0.85 -5.87
C MET A 8 18.22 -1.79 -4.76
N ARG A 9 17.81 -1.23 -3.61
CA ARG A 9 17.18 -2.01 -2.54
C ARG A 9 15.77 -2.43 -2.97
N LEU A 10 15.46 -3.72 -2.94
CA LEU A 10 14.15 -4.28 -3.34
C LEU A 10 12.94 -3.68 -2.64
N HIS A 11 13.15 -3.09 -1.47
CA HIS A 11 12.11 -2.46 -0.67
C HIS A 11 11.41 -1.29 -1.40
N SER A 12 12.08 -0.61 -2.33
CA SER A 12 11.55 0.56 -3.04
C SER A 12 10.31 0.29 -3.90
N THR A 13 10.32 -0.76 -4.73
CA THR A 13 9.25 -1.01 -5.72
C THR A 13 8.01 -1.61 -5.06
N ALA A 14 8.19 -2.52 -4.09
CA ALA A 14 7.11 -3.13 -3.32
C ALA A 14 6.39 -2.11 -2.42
N ALA A 15 7.17 -1.28 -1.70
CA ALA A 15 6.61 -0.19 -0.90
C ALA A 15 5.91 0.82 -1.80
N LYS A 16 6.51 1.21 -2.94
CA LYS A 16 5.87 2.11 -3.90
C LYS A 16 4.59 1.53 -4.49
N SER A 17 4.54 0.24 -4.81
CA SER A 17 3.35 -0.43 -5.32
C SER A 17 2.24 -0.51 -4.27
N LEU A 18 2.57 -0.89 -3.04
CA LEU A 18 1.63 -0.94 -1.93
C LEU A 18 1.13 0.46 -1.56
N LEU A 19 2.01 1.47 -1.62
CA LEU A 19 1.69 2.87 -1.46
C LEU A 19 0.78 3.39 -2.57
N LEU A 20 1.11 3.14 -3.83
CA LEU A 20 0.29 3.55 -4.97
C LEU A 20 -1.06 2.84 -4.96
N SER A 21 -1.16 1.62 -4.44
CA SER A 21 -2.44 0.95 -4.18
C SER A 21 -3.29 1.63 -3.09
N LEU A 22 -2.71 2.57 -2.33
CA LEU A 22 -3.47 3.49 -1.46
C LEU A 22 -4.12 4.62 -2.26
N LEU A 23 -3.47 5.01 -3.37
CA LEU A 23 -3.73 6.27 -4.08
C LEU A 23 -4.45 6.03 -5.43
N HIS A 24 -4.35 4.82 -5.99
CA HIS A 24 -4.91 4.49 -7.32
C HIS A 24 -6.21 3.68 -7.25
N LYS A 25 -7.02 3.88 -8.30
CA LYS A 25 -8.45 3.55 -8.46
C LYS A 25 -8.67 2.07 -8.82
N PRO A 26 -9.71 1.37 -8.31
CA PRO A 26 -10.24 0.15 -8.91
C PRO A 26 -11.21 0.48 -10.06
N ALA A 27 -11.03 -0.11 -11.25
CA ALA A 27 -12.03 -0.02 -12.33
C ALA A 27 -13.25 -0.90 -12.05
N ALA A 28 -14.42 -0.46 -12.54
CA ALA A 28 -15.73 -0.94 -12.16
C ALA A 28 -16.14 -2.20 -12.96
N SER A 29 -16.69 -3.21 -12.27
CA SER A 29 -17.52 -4.25 -12.88
C SER A 29 -18.94 -4.25 -12.28
N THR A 30 -19.88 -4.63 -13.13
CA THR A 30 -21.30 -4.31 -13.09
C THR A 30 -22.10 -5.31 -12.26
N THR A 31 -22.99 -4.85 -11.38
CA THR A 31 -24.30 -5.48 -11.09
C THR A 31 -25.17 -4.61 -10.16
N ALA A 32 -26.48 -4.77 -10.31
CA ALA A 32 -27.51 -3.76 -10.06
C ALA A 32 -28.17 -3.79 -8.67
N ALA A 33 -28.63 -2.58 -8.28
CA ALA A 33 -29.84 -2.19 -7.57
C ALA A 33 -30.29 -2.90 -6.26
N PHE A 34 -30.32 -2.13 -5.17
CA PHE A 34 -31.53 -1.96 -4.33
C PHE A 34 -31.36 -0.75 -3.39
N LEU A 35 -32.30 0.20 -3.41
CA LEU A 35 -32.40 1.33 -2.47
C LEU A 35 -33.46 1.00 -1.41
N PRO A 36 -33.23 1.41 -0.15
CA PRO A 36 -34.35 1.92 0.63
C PRO A 36 -34.06 3.33 1.17
N THR A 37 -35.11 4.14 1.09
CA THR A 37 -35.27 5.49 1.63
C THR A 37 -35.15 5.47 3.16
N VAL A 38 -34.27 6.32 3.72
CA VAL A 38 -34.20 6.56 5.18
C VAL A 38 -34.69 7.98 5.46
N THR A 39 -35.80 8.06 6.20
CA THR A 39 -36.35 9.28 6.77
C THR A 39 -35.54 9.73 7.99
N ALA A 40 -35.17 11.01 8.01
CA ALA A 40 -34.42 11.63 9.09
C ALA A 40 -35.26 11.78 10.36
N SER A 41 -34.69 11.42 11.51
CA SER A 41 -35.17 11.84 12.83
C SER A 41 -34.07 12.62 13.54
N ARG A 42 -34.37 13.87 13.89
CA ARG A 42 -33.55 14.76 14.72
C ARG A 42 -33.49 14.22 16.14
N SER A 43 -32.28 14.00 16.67
CA SER A 43 -32.06 13.92 18.12
C SER A 43 -31.08 14.98 18.55
N THR A 44 -31.46 15.66 19.62
CA THR A 44 -30.86 16.84 20.21
C THR A 44 -29.55 16.57 20.93
N TYR A 45 -28.73 17.62 20.96
CA TYR A 45 -27.48 17.80 21.66
C TYR A 45 -27.49 17.30 23.12
N PHE A 46 -26.42 16.60 23.50
CA PHE A 46 -25.92 16.61 24.87
C PHE A 46 -24.41 16.88 24.85
N SER A 47 -24.05 18.02 25.43
CA SER A 47 -22.69 18.48 25.68
C SER A 47 -22.02 17.62 26.76
N LYS A 48 -20.76 17.21 26.52
CA LYS A 48 -19.84 16.79 27.59
C LYS A 48 -18.44 17.33 27.31
N ALA A 49 -17.91 18.00 28.32
CA ALA A 49 -16.66 18.76 28.36
C ALA A 49 -15.41 17.97 27.90
N PRO A 50 -14.36 18.64 27.40
CA PRO A 50 -13.18 17.96 26.91
C PRO A 50 -12.36 17.44 28.10
N LEU A 51 -12.21 16.12 28.18
CA LEU A 51 -11.14 15.51 28.96
C LEU A 51 -9.81 15.90 28.31
N ARG A 52 -9.10 16.82 28.97
CA ARG A 52 -7.77 17.26 28.56
C ARG A 52 -6.77 16.19 28.98
N THR A 53 -6.72 15.11 28.22
CA THR A 53 -5.63 14.14 28.30
C THR A 53 -4.47 14.70 27.49
N THR A 54 -3.46 15.25 28.17
CA THR A 54 -2.16 15.52 27.57
C THR A 54 -1.46 14.18 27.31
N MET A 55 -1.87 13.50 26.25
CA MET A 55 -0.95 12.65 25.51
C MET A 55 -0.41 13.53 24.40
N THR A 56 0.91 13.62 24.27
CA THR A 56 1.53 14.13 23.05
C THR A 56 1.28 13.08 21.98
N THR A 57 0.03 12.97 21.52
CA THR A 57 -0.35 12.13 20.40
C THR A 57 0.25 12.80 19.19
N ALA A 58 1.28 12.19 18.64
CA ALA A 58 1.81 12.62 17.36
C ALA A 58 0.64 12.71 16.37
N SER A 59 0.51 13.88 15.76
CA SER A 59 -0.73 14.31 15.11
C SER A 59 -0.47 14.58 13.64
N LEU A 60 -1.36 14.08 12.78
CA LEU A 60 -1.30 14.36 11.34
C LEU A 60 -1.76 15.79 10.99
N LYS A 61 -2.26 16.53 11.97
CA LYS A 61 -2.86 17.86 11.80
C LYS A 61 -1.98 18.83 11.02
N PRO A 62 -0.68 19.02 11.31
CA PRO A 62 0.14 20.01 10.59
C PRO A 62 0.25 19.71 9.08
N TYR A 63 0.32 18.43 8.72
CA TYR A 63 0.39 18.00 7.32
C TYR A 63 -0.95 18.19 6.60
N ILE A 64 -2.05 17.92 7.30
CA ILE A 64 -3.41 18.16 6.80
C ILE A 64 -3.64 19.66 6.57
N GLU A 65 -3.26 20.51 7.51
CA GLU A 65 -3.38 21.98 7.38
C GLU A 65 -2.59 22.49 6.17
N THR A 66 -1.34 22.04 6.01
CA THR A 66 -0.51 22.37 4.83
C THR A 66 -1.22 22.03 3.51
N LEU A 67 -1.84 20.85 3.42
CA LEU A 67 -2.55 20.42 2.23
C LEU A 67 -3.89 21.15 1.99
N ILE A 68 -4.56 21.59 3.07
CA ILE A 68 -5.80 22.39 3.00
C ILE A 68 -5.49 23.81 2.53
N GLU A 69 -4.45 24.45 3.08
CA GLU A 69 -4.01 25.79 2.67
C GLU A 69 -3.66 25.82 1.18
N GLY A 70 -3.05 24.73 0.70
CA GLY A 70 -2.88 24.51 -0.73
C GLY A 70 -1.76 25.35 -1.37
N GLU A 71 -0.97 26.08 -0.60
CA GLU A 71 0.14 26.89 -1.12
C GLU A 71 1.27 26.03 -1.70
N ARG A 72 1.47 24.82 -1.17
CA ARG A 72 2.52 23.88 -1.60
C ARG A 72 2.16 22.41 -1.34
N HIS A 73 2.95 21.51 -1.89
CA HIS A 73 2.96 20.08 -1.54
C HIS A 73 3.78 19.83 -0.27
N LEU A 74 3.62 18.65 0.33
CA LEU A 74 4.50 18.22 1.41
C LEU A 74 5.90 17.97 0.87
N THR A 75 6.90 18.30 1.66
CA THR A 75 8.28 17.87 1.38
C THR A 75 8.42 16.37 1.60
N SER A 76 9.48 15.78 1.07
CA SER A 76 9.75 14.35 1.26
C SER A 76 9.88 13.96 2.75
N ASP A 77 10.39 14.87 3.60
CA ASP A 77 10.57 14.61 5.03
C ASP A 77 9.24 14.77 5.80
N GLU A 78 8.39 15.72 5.41
CA GLU A 78 7.03 15.83 5.96
C GLU A 78 6.17 14.63 5.59
N ALA A 79 6.23 14.18 4.33
CA ALA A 79 5.53 12.99 3.87
C ALA A 79 6.03 11.72 4.60
N HIS A 80 7.34 11.62 4.85
CA HIS A 80 7.92 10.54 5.67
C HIS A 80 7.40 10.57 7.10
N ALA A 81 7.43 11.72 7.77
CA ALA A 81 6.96 11.85 9.14
C ALA A 81 5.45 11.55 9.24
N ALA A 82 4.64 12.07 8.33
CA ALA A 82 3.20 11.79 8.28
C ALA A 82 2.92 10.28 8.10
N PHE A 83 3.64 9.60 7.19
CA PHE A 83 3.46 8.16 7.00
C PHE A 83 3.99 7.33 8.16
N THR A 84 5.04 7.76 8.83
CA THR A 84 5.52 7.14 10.07
C THR A 84 4.40 7.10 11.12
N GLU A 85 3.67 8.20 11.30
CA GLU A 85 2.53 8.25 12.21
C GLU A 85 1.36 7.36 11.77
N ILE A 86 1.05 7.33 10.47
CA ILE A 86 0.04 6.40 9.92
C ILE A 86 0.41 4.95 10.27
N LEU A 87 1.67 4.57 10.08
CA LEU A 87 2.17 3.22 10.33
C LEU A 87 2.26 2.89 11.82
N ALA A 88 2.37 3.89 12.69
CA ALA A 88 2.32 3.75 14.15
C ALA A 88 0.89 3.66 14.71
N GLY A 89 -0.14 3.84 13.88
CA GLY A 89 -1.54 3.73 14.29
C GLY A 89 -2.22 5.06 14.60
N ALA A 90 -1.94 6.11 13.82
CA ALA A 90 -2.65 7.39 13.89
C ALA A 90 -4.18 7.26 13.77
N ASP A 91 -4.88 8.30 14.22
CA ASP A 91 -6.34 8.37 14.23
C ASP A 91 -6.95 8.16 12.83
N ALA A 92 -7.95 7.28 12.73
CA ALA A 92 -8.55 6.88 11.46
C ALA A 92 -9.20 8.04 10.68
N VAL A 93 -9.73 9.05 11.37
CA VAL A 93 -10.32 10.23 10.71
C VAL A 93 -9.20 11.07 10.09
N GLN A 94 -8.13 11.33 10.85
CA GLN A 94 -6.97 12.07 10.35
C GLN A 94 -6.30 11.34 9.17
N VAL A 95 -6.13 10.02 9.26
CA VAL A 95 -5.60 9.20 8.15
C VAL A 95 -6.48 9.34 6.92
N GLY A 96 -7.81 9.21 7.08
CA GLY A 96 -8.76 9.37 5.99
C GLY A 96 -8.68 10.74 5.31
N SER A 97 -8.60 11.81 6.11
CA SER A 97 -8.45 13.18 5.63
C SER A 97 -7.16 13.37 4.83
N LEU A 98 -6.01 12.94 5.39
CA LEU A 98 -4.71 13.08 4.74
C LEU A 98 -4.67 12.35 3.39
N LEU A 99 -5.11 11.09 3.35
CA LEU A 99 -5.13 10.28 2.11
C LEU A 99 -6.06 10.88 1.05
N THR A 100 -7.21 11.43 1.46
CA THR A 100 -8.15 12.07 0.53
C THR A 100 -7.57 13.36 -0.06
N LEU A 101 -6.89 14.16 0.76
CA LEU A 101 -6.24 15.41 0.33
C LEU A 101 -5.08 15.14 -0.63
N LEU A 102 -4.19 14.20 -0.29
CA LEU A 102 -3.12 13.75 -1.19
C LEU A 102 -3.67 13.35 -2.56
N ARG A 103 -4.75 12.55 -2.57
CA ARG A 103 -5.39 12.09 -3.81
C ARG A 103 -6.03 13.22 -4.62
N ALA A 104 -6.68 14.16 -3.95
CA ALA A 104 -7.38 15.27 -4.58
C ALA A 104 -6.41 16.27 -5.22
N ARG A 105 -5.24 16.48 -4.60
CA ARG A 105 -4.21 17.38 -5.12
C ARG A 105 -3.29 16.72 -6.15
N GLY A 106 -3.20 15.40 -6.12
CA GLY A 106 -2.23 14.64 -6.89
C GLY A 106 -0.88 14.61 -6.18
N GLU A 107 -0.40 13.42 -5.87
CA GLU A 107 0.83 13.23 -5.11
C GLU A 107 2.07 13.49 -5.97
N THR A 108 3.07 14.18 -5.42
CA THR A 108 4.33 14.43 -6.12
C THR A 108 5.32 13.27 -5.97
N PRO A 109 6.33 13.17 -6.86
CA PRO A 109 7.41 12.19 -6.69
C PRO A 109 8.14 12.30 -5.34
N GLU A 110 8.31 13.50 -4.79
CA GLU A 110 8.98 13.76 -3.52
C GLU A 110 8.16 13.26 -2.33
N GLU A 111 6.84 13.50 -2.36
CA GLU A 111 5.90 12.97 -1.38
C GLU A 111 5.93 11.44 -1.42
N ILE A 112 5.82 10.84 -2.61
CA ILE A 112 5.88 9.40 -2.81
C ILE A 112 7.21 8.83 -2.28
N ALA A 113 8.34 9.47 -2.56
CA ALA A 113 9.63 9.05 -2.03
C ALA A 113 9.67 9.09 -0.49
N GLY A 114 9.08 10.12 0.12
CA GLY A 114 8.96 10.25 1.57
C GLY A 114 8.16 9.11 2.20
N MET A 115 6.99 8.85 1.62
CA MET A 115 6.11 7.77 2.03
C MET A 115 6.77 6.39 1.88
N VAL A 116 7.48 6.15 0.77
CA VAL A 116 8.24 4.90 0.54
C VAL A 116 9.34 4.71 1.59
N ARG A 117 10.06 5.78 1.96
CA ARG A 117 11.08 5.71 3.03
C ARG A 117 10.44 5.25 4.35
N ALA A 118 9.30 5.82 4.74
CA ALA A 118 8.61 5.45 5.98
C ALA A 118 8.13 3.98 5.95
N MET A 119 7.62 3.51 4.81
CA MET A 119 7.25 2.11 4.63
C MET A 119 8.43 1.15 4.73
N ASN A 120 9.61 1.55 4.25
CA ASN A 120 10.83 0.76 4.36
C ASN A 120 11.36 0.71 5.79
N ASP A 121 11.28 1.82 6.52
CA ASP A 121 11.71 1.88 7.93
C ASP A 121 10.84 0.99 8.83
N ALA A 122 9.55 0.84 8.49
CA ALA A 122 8.60 0.02 9.23
C ALA A 122 8.46 -1.44 8.74
N CYS A 123 9.23 -1.88 7.75
CA CYS A 123 9.10 -3.21 7.16
C CYS A 123 9.93 -4.28 7.87
N ASN A 124 9.48 -5.54 7.76
CA ASN A 124 10.30 -6.71 8.06
C ASN A 124 11.27 -6.94 6.89
N ALA A 125 12.48 -6.39 7.03
CA ALA A 125 13.46 -6.34 5.96
C ALA A 125 14.07 -7.71 5.63
N VAL A 126 13.94 -8.12 4.37
CA VAL A 126 14.64 -9.27 3.78
C VAL A 126 16.01 -8.81 3.27
N LYS A 127 17.09 -9.28 3.90
CA LYS A 127 18.45 -8.89 3.55
C LYS A 127 19.12 -9.98 2.72
N ILE A 128 19.28 -9.74 1.42
CA ILE A 128 19.98 -10.64 0.49
C ILE A 128 21.25 -9.90 0.02
N PRO A 129 22.43 -10.25 0.55
CA PRO A 129 23.68 -9.57 0.20
C PRO A 129 24.04 -9.75 -1.28
N ASP A 130 24.56 -8.69 -1.90
CA ASP A 130 25.22 -8.71 -3.22
C ASP A 130 24.42 -9.31 -4.40
N ALA A 131 23.10 -9.42 -4.26
CA ALA A 131 22.23 -9.95 -5.30
C ALA A 131 21.62 -8.85 -6.18
N LYS A 132 21.74 -9.02 -7.51
CA LYS A 132 20.90 -8.31 -8.47
C LYS A 132 19.56 -9.03 -8.56
N LEU A 133 18.56 -8.41 -7.97
CA LEU A 133 17.24 -9.00 -7.82
C LEU A 133 16.23 -8.30 -8.73
N LEU A 134 15.40 -9.11 -9.37
CA LEU A 134 14.27 -8.66 -10.17
C LEU A 134 12.99 -8.72 -9.33
N ASP A 135 12.16 -7.70 -9.41
CA ASP A 135 10.78 -7.71 -8.94
C ASP A 135 9.85 -7.33 -10.10
N ILE A 136 8.82 -8.14 -10.31
CA ILE A 136 7.79 -7.89 -11.33
C ILE A 136 6.46 -7.80 -10.59
N VAL A 137 6.03 -6.56 -10.35
CA VAL A 137 4.85 -6.25 -9.53
C VAL A 137 4.08 -5.09 -10.15
N GLY A 138 2.77 -5.07 -9.94
CA GLY A 138 1.90 -3.95 -10.29
C GLY A 138 1.15 -3.45 -9.07
N THR A 139 0.58 -2.25 -9.18
CA THR A 139 -0.24 -1.64 -8.11
C THR A 139 -1.53 -2.40 -7.85
N GLY A 140 -1.99 -3.18 -8.83
CA GLY A 140 -3.32 -3.80 -8.84
C GLY A 140 -4.43 -2.78 -9.03
N GLY A 141 -5.67 -3.26 -9.10
CA GLY A 141 -6.87 -2.42 -9.21
C GLY A 141 -7.13 -1.85 -10.61
N ASP A 142 -6.48 -2.33 -11.67
CA ASP A 142 -6.82 -1.89 -13.04
C ASP A 142 -8.25 -2.29 -13.48
N GLY A 143 -8.89 -3.22 -12.73
CA GLY A 143 -10.20 -3.81 -13.02
C GLY A 143 -10.27 -4.48 -14.39
N ALA A 144 -9.11 -4.90 -14.92
CA ALA A 144 -9.02 -5.56 -16.21
C ALA A 144 -9.27 -7.08 -16.13
N ASP A 145 -9.44 -7.63 -14.91
CA ASP A 145 -9.67 -9.06 -14.62
C ASP A 145 -8.79 -9.98 -15.48
N THR A 146 -7.51 -9.61 -15.59
CA THR A 146 -6.52 -10.38 -16.35
C THR A 146 -6.01 -11.56 -15.55
N ILE A 147 -5.37 -12.51 -16.26
CA ILE A 147 -4.57 -13.55 -15.61
C ILE A 147 -3.43 -12.91 -14.79
N ASN A 148 -2.79 -13.66 -13.89
CA ASN A 148 -1.67 -13.16 -13.09
C ASN A 148 -0.38 -13.03 -13.94
N ILE A 149 -0.37 -12.09 -14.90
CA ILE A 149 0.71 -11.84 -15.85
C ILE A 149 2.04 -11.67 -15.11
N SER A 150 2.06 -10.81 -14.07
CA SER A 150 3.28 -10.57 -13.28
C SER A 150 3.82 -11.83 -12.58
N THR A 151 2.94 -12.73 -12.14
CA THR A 151 3.35 -14.01 -11.52
C THR A 151 3.91 -14.97 -12.58
N ALA A 152 3.26 -15.09 -13.73
CA ALA A 152 3.74 -15.91 -14.84
C ALA A 152 5.11 -15.41 -15.36
N SER A 153 5.29 -14.09 -15.49
CA SER A 153 6.56 -13.48 -15.88
C SER A 153 7.69 -13.77 -14.90
N VAL A 154 7.40 -13.88 -13.59
CA VAL A 154 8.41 -14.24 -12.59
C VAL A 154 8.92 -15.67 -12.79
N VAL A 155 8.02 -16.62 -13.07
CA VAL A 155 8.41 -18.00 -13.35
C VAL A 155 9.30 -18.07 -14.60
N LEU A 156 8.93 -17.35 -15.66
CA LEU A 156 9.72 -17.29 -16.89
C LEU A 156 11.11 -16.64 -16.65
N ALA A 157 11.17 -15.52 -15.92
CA ALA A 157 12.42 -14.84 -15.63
C ALA A 157 13.37 -15.70 -14.77
N ALA A 158 12.83 -16.39 -13.77
CA ALA A 158 13.59 -17.33 -12.95
C ALA A 158 14.14 -18.49 -13.80
N ALA A 159 13.32 -19.06 -14.68
CA ALA A 159 13.75 -20.11 -15.62
C ALA A 159 14.82 -19.62 -16.61
N ALA A 160 14.83 -18.33 -16.94
CA ALA A 160 15.86 -17.69 -17.75
C ALA A 160 17.14 -17.32 -16.96
N GLY A 161 17.23 -17.69 -15.68
CA GLY A 161 18.41 -17.49 -14.85
C GLY A 161 18.48 -16.15 -14.10
N CYS A 162 17.40 -15.37 -14.09
CA CYS A 162 17.32 -14.18 -13.25
C CYS A 162 17.06 -14.57 -11.79
N THR A 163 17.70 -13.88 -10.85
CA THR A 163 17.35 -13.98 -9.43
C THR A 163 16.15 -13.09 -9.14
N VAL A 164 15.04 -13.66 -8.66
CA VAL A 164 13.76 -12.95 -8.51
C VAL A 164 13.31 -12.94 -7.06
N ALA A 165 12.89 -11.77 -6.56
CA ALA A 165 12.16 -11.68 -5.30
C ALA A 165 10.91 -10.84 -5.55
N LYS A 166 9.78 -11.55 -5.68
CA LYS A 166 8.50 -10.97 -6.08
C LYS A 166 7.75 -10.45 -4.88
N ALA A 167 7.40 -9.17 -4.86
CA ALA A 167 6.38 -8.69 -3.94
C ALA A 167 4.98 -9.09 -4.42
N GLY A 168 4.12 -9.48 -3.48
CA GLY A 168 2.74 -9.81 -3.82
C GLY A 168 1.79 -9.83 -2.64
N ASN A 169 0.51 -9.93 -2.97
CA ASN A 169 -0.58 -9.95 -2.00
C ASN A 169 -1.72 -10.83 -2.53
N ARG A 170 -2.70 -11.09 -1.67
CA ARG A 170 -4.00 -11.63 -2.06
C ARG A 170 -4.80 -10.58 -2.83
N SER A 171 -5.78 -11.03 -3.61
CA SER A 171 -6.65 -10.11 -4.34
C SER A 171 -7.40 -9.16 -3.39
N VAL A 172 -7.51 -7.90 -3.81
CA VAL A 172 -8.36 -6.89 -3.18
C VAL A 172 -9.52 -6.46 -4.08
N SER A 173 -9.55 -6.89 -5.35
CA SER A 173 -10.56 -6.45 -6.33
C SER A 173 -10.75 -7.36 -7.56
N SER A 174 -9.77 -8.22 -7.91
CA SER A 174 -9.87 -9.20 -9.00
C SER A 174 -10.35 -10.57 -8.50
N ALA A 175 -10.64 -11.50 -9.42
CA ALA A 175 -11.01 -12.87 -9.09
C ALA A 175 -9.94 -13.63 -8.28
N CYS A 176 -8.65 -13.42 -8.56
CA CYS A 176 -7.54 -14.03 -7.81
C CYS A 176 -6.28 -13.14 -7.79
N GLY A 177 -5.56 -13.16 -6.67
CA GLY A 177 -4.29 -12.46 -6.48
C GLY A 177 -3.09 -13.36 -6.76
N SER A 178 -1.88 -12.77 -6.71
CA SER A 178 -0.65 -13.53 -6.94
C SER A 178 -0.42 -14.59 -5.86
N ALA A 179 -0.72 -14.27 -4.60
CA ALA A 179 -0.62 -15.23 -3.51
C ALA A 179 -1.62 -16.39 -3.67
N ASP A 180 -2.86 -16.11 -4.08
CA ASP A 180 -3.91 -17.12 -4.20
C ASP A 180 -3.57 -18.19 -5.27
N VAL A 181 -2.98 -17.75 -6.40
CA VAL A 181 -2.50 -18.67 -7.43
C VAL A 181 -1.31 -19.49 -6.97
N LEU A 182 -0.33 -18.87 -6.32
CA LEU A 182 0.87 -19.57 -5.84
C LEU A 182 0.52 -20.63 -4.78
N GLU A 183 -0.39 -20.32 -3.87
CA GLU A 183 -0.89 -21.30 -2.88
C GLU A 183 -1.60 -22.48 -3.54
N THR A 184 -2.43 -22.20 -4.56
CA THR A 184 -3.12 -23.27 -5.33
C THR A 184 -2.11 -24.19 -6.03
N LEU A 185 -0.95 -23.66 -6.42
CA LEU A 185 0.16 -24.42 -7.00
C LEU A 185 1.03 -25.13 -5.94
N GLY A 186 0.67 -25.04 -4.65
CA GLY A 186 1.41 -25.67 -3.55
C GLY A 186 2.64 -24.91 -3.08
N VAL A 187 2.81 -23.65 -3.48
CA VAL A 187 3.92 -22.80 -3.02
C VAL A 187 3.56 -22.20 -1.66
N ALA A 188 4.47 -22.31 -0.70
CA ALA A 188 4.36 -21.62 0.59
C ALA A 188 4.56 -20.11 0.36
N VAL A 189 3.53 -19.30 0.64
CA VAL A 189 3.55 -17.85 0.38
C VAL A 189 3.84 -17.02 1.63
N ASP A 190 3.62 -17.54 2.83
CA ASP A 190 3.73 -16.84 4.10
C ASP A 190 5.12 -16.97 4.77
N LEU A 191 6.15 -17.11 3.93
CA LEU A 191 7.54 -17.23 4.35
C LEU A 191 8.02 -16.02 5.17
N GLN A 192 8.69 -16.30 6.28
CA GLN A 192 9.38 -15.28 7.07
C GLN A 192 10.63 -14.76 6.35
N PRO A 193 11.13 -13.55 6.69
CA PRO A 193 12.26 -12.94 5.97
C PRO A 193 13.48 -13.84 5.80
N GLU A 194 13.84 -14.63 6.81
CA GLU A 194 14.97 -15.56 6.78
C GLU A 194 14.74 -16.70 5.78
N GLN A 195 13.50 -17.20 5.71
CA GLN A 195 13.10 -18.25 4.77
C GLN A 195 13.05 -17.73 3.33
N VAL A 196 12.68 -16.45 3.14
CA VAL A 196 12.78 -15.79 1.82
C VAL A 196 14.24 -15.74 1.36
N VAL A 197 15.17 -15.37 2.25
CA VAL A 197 16.62 -15.36 1.92
C VAL A 197 17.09 -16.76 1.50
N GLN A 198 16.71 -17.80 2.25
CA GLN A 198 17.03 -19.20 1.91
C GLN A 198 16.46 -19.60 0.56
N CYS A 199 15.19 -19.30 0.30
CA CYS A 199 14.51 -19.64 -0.96
C CYS A 199 15.16 -18.96 -2.16
N VAL A 200 15.58 -17.69 -2.03
CA VAL A 200 16.35 -17.01 -3.08
C VAL A 200 17.71 -17.67 -3.30
N ALA A 201 18.42 -18.05 -2.23
CA ALA A 201 19.74 -18.67 -2.33
C ALA A 201 19.69 -20.07 -2.98
N GLU A 202 18.67 -20.87 -2.67
CA GLU A 202 18.54 -22.26 -3.13
C GLU A 202 17.83 -22.38 -4.49
N CYS A 203 16.78 -21.58 -4.71
CA CYS A 203 15.92 -21.70 -5.88
C CYS A 203 16.08 -20.55 -6.88
N GLY A 204 16.77 -19.47 -6.52
CA GLY A 204 16.88 -18.26 -7.34
C GLY A 204 15.59 -17.44 -7.43
N VAL A 205 14.51 -17.86 -6.77
CA VAL A 205 13.22 -17.18 -6.77
C VAL A 205 12.54 -17.29 -5.42
N ALA A 206 11.97 -16.19 -4.93
CA ALA A 206 11.11 -16.21 -3.74
C ALA A 206 9.93 -15.24 -3.87
N PHE A 207 8.88 -15.51 -3.10
CA PHE A 207 7.71 -14.66 -2.95
C PHE A 207 7.73 -13.95 -1.59
N MET A 208 7.56 -12.64 -1.61
CA MET A 208 7.49 -11.77 -0.44
C MET A 208 6.03 -11.36 -0.23
N PHE A 209 5.38 -11.96 0.76
CA PHE A 209 3.97 -11.71 1.04
C PHE A 209 3.77 -10.43 1.86
N ALA A 210 3.03 -9.48 1.30
CA ALA A 210 2.90 -8.13 1.85
C ALA A 210 2.45 -8.09 3.33
N PRO A 211 1.51 -8.92 3.83
CA PRO A 211 1.15 -8.94 5.24
C PRO A 211 2.30 -9.37 6.18
N VAL A 212 3.23 -10.21 5.70
CA VAL A 212 4.42 -10.63 6.46
C VAL A 212 5.49 -9.53 6.42
N ASN A 213 5.72 -8.93 5.25
CA ASN A 213 6.76 -7.91 5.09
C ASN A 213 6.38 -6.52 5.60
N HIS A 214 5.10 -6.14 5.56
CA HIS A 214 4.61 -4.82 5.97
C HIS A 214 3.45 -4.93 6.99
N PRO A 215 3.70 -5.49 8.18
CA PRO A 215 2.64 -5.75 9.17
C PRO A 215 1.94 -4.47 9.65
N SER A 216 2.64 -3.33 9.68
CA SER A 216 2.11 -2.02 10.09
C SER A 216 0.99 -1.52 9.17
N MET A 217 0.87 -2.05 7.95
CA MET A 217 -0.22 -1.71 7.03
C MET A 217 -1.61 -2.15 7.53
N ARG A 218 -1.68 -3.02 8.55
CA ARG A 218 -2.93 -3.33 9.24
C ARG A 218 -3.62 -2.11 9.84
N HIS A 219 -2.85 -1.10 10.25
CA HIS A 219 -3.38 0.12 10.87
C HIS A 219 -4.21 0.97 9.90
N VAL A 220 -3.87 0.92 8.60
CA VAL A 220 -4.54 1.71 7.56
C VAL A 220 -5.51 0.87 6.71
N ALA A 221 -5.50 -0.46 6.83
CA ALA A 221 -6.30 -1.37 6.00
C ALA A 221 -7.80 -1.07 6.00
N SER A 222 -8.38 -0.80 7.17
CA SER A 222 -9.82 -0.53 7.32
C SER A 222 -10.22 0.82 6.68
N VAL A 223 -9.39 1.85 6.86
CA VAL A 223 -9.59 3.19 6.28
C VAL A 223 -9.56 3.10 4.76
N ARG A 224 -8.56 2.42 4.20
CA ARG A 224 -8.44 2.21 2.74
C ARG A 224 -9.66 1.55 2.14
N LYS A 225 -10.17 0.49 2.79
CA LYS A 225 -11.33 -0.25 2.29
C LYS A 225 -12.54 0.69 2.17
N LYS A 226 -12.80 1.47 3.22
CA LYS A 226 -13.89 2.46 3.24
C LYS A 226 -13.70 3.57 2.18
N LEU A 227 -12.50 4.13 2.06
CA LEU A 227 -12.21 5.14 1.03
C LEU A 227 -12.38 4.59 -0.40
N GLY A 228 -11.97 3.34 -0.63
CA GLY A 228 -12.15 2.66 -1.91
C GLY A 228 -13.62 2.43 -2.27
N GLU A 229 -14.48 2.16 -1.28
CA GLU A 229 -15.94 2.05 -1.47
C GLU A 229 -16.54 3.39 -1.90
N ILE A 230 -16.09 4.50 -1.29
CA ILE A 230 -16.53 5.87 -1.62
C ILE A 230 -16.09 6.24 -3.05
N GLY A 231 -14.82 6.02 -3.39
CA GLY A 231 -14.28 6.35 -4.71
C GLY A 231 -14.93 5.55 -5.85
N ARG A 232 -15.38 4.31 -5.59
CA ARG A 232 -16.14 3.52 -6.56
C ARG A 232 -17.56 4.01 -6.79
N ALA A 233 -18.18 4.65 -5.79
CA ALA A 233 -19.53 5.22 -5.95
C ALA A 233 -19.52 6.44 -6.88
N SER A 234 -18.46 7.25 -6.86
CA SER A 234 -18.32 8.45 -7.70
C SER A 234 -18.11 8.16 -9.20
N CYS A 235 -17.79 6.92 -9.60
CA CYS A 235 -17.64 6.52 -11.00
C CYS A 235 -18.90 5.85 -11.59
N ARG A 236 -20.03 5.96 -10.89
CA ARG A 236 -21.34 5.47 -11.34
C ARG A 236 -22.24 6.56 -11.91
N GLU A 237 -21.69 7.75 -12.20
CA GLU A 237 -22.37 8.84 -12.92
C GLU A 237 -21.78 9.00 -14.32
#